data_AF-A0A959CZH0-F1
#
_entry.id   AF-A0A959CZH0-F1
#
_cell.length_a   1.000
_cell.length_b   1.000
_cell.length_c   1.000
_cell.angle_alpha   90.00
_cell.angle_beta   90.00
_cell.angle_gamma   90.00
#
_symmetry.space_group_name_H-M   'P 1'
#
loop_
_entity.id
_entity.type
_entity.pdbx_description
1 polymer ?
#
loop_
_entity_poly.entity_id
_entity_poly.type
_entity_poly.pdbx_seq_one_letter_code
_entity_poly.pdbx_strand_id
1 'polypeptide(L)'
;MKHLLLGFFLILQLMQIRAQSCFSLYISTVPATPGGTVCLDVKAEGIDNLLGFQYTMKWDTSALHFNHLENFNLPGLAASSFSTQPSAVDNGRLSVSWFDGSLGGVDVSSGQVAYSICFDVGDVPDALHSVYFDRAPTPIEFVNANTELVGNYSLV
;
A
#
# COMPACT_ATOMS: atom_id res chain seq x y z
N MET A 1 -35.69 -6.78 -45.55
CA MET A 1 -35.88 -6.59 -44.08
C MET A 1 -35.64 -7.95 -43.44
N LYS A 2 -34.80 -8.06 -42.39
CA LYS A 2 -33.87 -9.18 -42.10
C LYS A 2 -32.61 -8.94 -42.95
N HIS A 3 -31.52 -8.34 -42.46
CA HIS A 3 -30.60 -8.86 -41.46
C HIS A 3 -29.89 -7.73 -40.66
N LEU A 4 -30.52 -6.56 -40.51
CA LEU A 4 -29.96 -5.40 -39.81
C LEU A 4 -30.07 -5.49 -38.27
N LEU A 5 -29.85 -6.67 -37.69
CA LEU A 5 -29.94 -6.93 -36.24
C LEU A 5 -28.68 -7.60 -35.65
N LEU A 6 -27.71 -8.03 -36.47
CA LEU A 6 -26.47 -8.66 -35.96
C LEU A 6 -25.33 -7.67 -35.61
N GLY A 7 -25.40 -6.42 -36.06
CA GLY A 7 -24.34 -5.42 -35.82
C GLY A 7 -24.41 -4.72 -34.46
N PHE A 8 -25.60 -4.67 -33.83
CA PHE A 8 -25.81 -3.91 -32.59
C PHE A 8 -25.36 -4.68 -31.33
N PHE A 9 -25.30 -6.02 -31.40
CA PHE A 9 -24.91 -6.85 -30.25
C PHE A 9 -23.38 -6.97 -30.08
N LEU A 10 -22.59 -6.76 -31.15
CA LEU A 10 -21.13 -6.89 -31.10
C LEU A 10 -20.42 -5.60 -30.63
N ILE A 11 -21.09 -4.45 -30.66
CA ILE A 11 -20.55 -3.17 -30.17
C ILE A 11 -20.90 -2.94 -28.69
N LEU A 12 -21.98 -3.55 -28.18
CA LEU A 12 -22.36 -3.48 -26.77
C LEU A 12 -21.49 -4.35 -25.82
N GLN A 13 -20.64 -5.23 -26.37
CA GLN A 13 -19.68 -6.02 -25.58
C GLN A 13 -18.32 -5.33 -25.38
N LEU A 14 -18.05 -4.21 -26.05
CA LEU A 14 -16.83 -3.43 -25.84
C LEU A 14 -16.91 -2.50 -24.61
N MET A 15 -18.06 -2.44 -23.93
CA MET A 15 -18.24 -1.77 -22.64
C MET A 15 -18.27 -2.72 -21.44
N GLN A 16 -17.84 -3.97 -21.60
CA GLN A 16 -17.42 -4.76 -20.44
C GLN A 16 -15.93 -4.48 -20.19
N ILE A 17 -15.59 -3.22 -19.91
CA ILE A 17 -14.38 -2.95 -19.12
C ILE A 17 -14.68 -3.64 -17.80
N ARG A 18 -14.18 -4.86 -17.62
CA ARG A 18 -14.02 -5.36 -16.26
C ARG A 18 -13.07 -4.36 -15.63
N ALA A 19 -13.59 -3.47 -14.78
CA ALA A 19 -12.79 -2.92 -13.70
C ALA A 19 -12.42 -4.13 -12.86
N GLN A 20 -11.42 -4.89 -13.30
CA GLN A 20 -10.84 -5.93 -12.50
C GLN A 20 -10.20 -5.15 -11.37
N SER A 21 -10.85 -5.16 -10.21
CA SER A 21 -10.45 -4.41 -9.01
C SER A 21 -8.94 -4.54 -8.87
N CYS A 22 -8.23 -3.49 -9.30
CA CYS A 22 -6.78 -3.49 -9.26
C CYS A 22 -6.49 -3.05 -7.85
N PHE A 23 -6.12 -4.01 -7.00
CA PHE A 23 -5.71 -3.70 -5.66
C PHE A 23 -4.59 -2.66 -5.74
N SER A 24 -4.71 -1.57 -5.00
CA SER A 24 -3.74 -0.49 -5.03
C SER A 24 -3.31 -0.17 -3.61
N LEU A 25 -2.00 -0.01 -3.41
CA LEU A 25 -1.47 0.68 -2.25
C LEU A 25 -0.96 2.04 -2.66
N TYR A 26 -1.18 3.03 -1.82
CA TYR A 26 -0.62 4.35 -2.04
C TYR A 26 -0.20 5.03 -0.75
N ILE A 27 0.85 5.85 -0.87
CA ILE A 27 1.42 6.63 0.23
C ILE A 27 0.92 8.06 0.08
N SER A 28 0.36 8.64 1.14
CA SER A 28 -0.05 10.05 1.10
C SER A 28 1.16 10.96 0.91
N THR A 29 1.00 12.04 0.13
CA THR A 29 1.97 13.14 0.09
C THR A 29 1.52 14.24 1.04
N VAL A 30 2.41 14.65 1.96
CA VAL A 30 2.10 15.63 3.01
C VAL A 30 3.24 16.66 3.08
N PRO A 31 2.95 17.98 3.16
CA PRO A 31 3.97 18.98 3.45
C PRO A 31 4.64 18.73 4.80
N ALA A 32 5.96 18.84 4.84
CA ALA A 32 6.76 18.63 6.03
C ALA A 32 7.42 19.94 6.47
N THR A 33 7.55 20.16 7.78
CA THR A 33 8.29 21.30 8.33
C THR A 33 9.62 20.79 8.88
N PRO A 34 10.78 21.37 8.48
CA PRO A 34 12.08 21.03 9.05
C PRO A 34 12.08 21.11 10.58
N GLY A 35 12.64 20.08 11.24
CA GLY A 35 12.64 19.93 12.69
C GLY A 35 11.32 19.49 13.32
N GLY A 36 10.27 19.28 12.52
CA GLY A 36 8.99 18.73 12.94
C GLY A 36 8.85 17.23 12.71
N THR A 37 7.65 16.72 12.93
CA THR A 37 7.25 15.34 12.61
C THR A 37 6.19 15.36 11.52
N VAL A 38 6.28 14.44 10.56
CA VAL A 38 5.29 14.24 9.49
C VAL A 38 4.85 12.78 9.47
N CYS A 39 3.55 12.54 9.31
CA CYS A 39 2.99 11.20 9.22
C CYS A 39 2.38 10.98 7.83
N LEU A 40 2.76 9.88 7.18
CA LEU A 40 2.27 9.48 5.88
C LEU A 40 1.36 8.26 6.05
N ASP A 41 0.13 8.37 5.55
CA ASP A 41 -0.80 7.25 5.50
C ASP A 41 -0.41 6.29 4.38
N VAL A 42 -0.42 5.00 4.70
CA VAL A 42 -0.42 3.92 3.70
C VAL A 42 -1.86 3.44 3.56
N LYS A 43 -2.43 3.69 2.39
CA LYS A 43 -3.84 3.42 2.10
C LYS A 43 -3.97 2.29 1.09
N ALA A 44 -5.06 1.55 1.21
CA ALA A 44 -5.40 0.46 0.32
C ALA A 44 -6.72 0.75 -0.40
N GLU A 45 -6.82 0.31 -1.65
CA GLU A 45 -8.01 0.45 -2.48
C GLU A 45 -8.22 -0.81 -3.33
N GLY A 46 -9.48 -1.18 -3.53
CA GLY A 46 -9.85 -2.22 -4.51
C GLY A 46 -9.48 -3.64 -4.11
N ILE A 47 -9.45 -3.97 -2.80
CA ILE A 47 -9.29 -5.36 -2.34
C ILE A 47 -10.42 -5.82 -1.44
N ASP A 48 -11.12 -6.84 -1.94
CA ASP A 48 -11.99 -7.69 -1.15
C ASP A 48 -11.18 -8.91 -0.71
N ASN A 49 -11.39 -9.38 0.52
CA ASN A 49 -10.78 -10.58 1.08
C ASN A 49 -9.23 -10.60 1.07
N LEU A 50 -8.56 -9.51 1.47
CA LEU A 50 -7.10 -9.51 1.68
C LEU A 50 -6.73 -10.45 2.84
N LEU A 51 -5.97 -11.50 2.56
CA LEU A 51 -5.51 -12.45 3.57
C LEU A 51 -4.16 -12.06 4.17
N GLY A 52 -3.28 -11.47 3.36
CA GLY A 52 -1.96 -11.08 3.85
C GLY A 52 -1.15 -10.29 2.84
N PHE A 53 -0.15 -9.59 3.34
CA PHE A 53 0.78 -8.84 2.52
C PHE A 53 2.18 -8.76 3.12
N GLN A 54 3.14 -8.55 2.25
CA GLN A 54 4.51 -8.21 2.63
C GLN A 54 5.14 -7.34 1.57
N TYR A 55 6.03 -6.44 2.00
CA TYR A 55 6.84 -5.59 1.14
C TYR A 55 7.89 -4.86 1.98
N THR A 56 8.78 -4.14 1.32
CA THR A 56 9.64 -3.13 1.95
C THR A 56 9.21 -1.73 1.52
N MET A 57 9.26 -0.77 2.42
CA MET A 57 9.27 0.65 2.09
C MET A 57 10.65 1.24 2.30
N LYS A 58 11.00 2.21 1.46
CA LYS A 58 12.23 2.99 1.57
C LYS A 58 11.94 4.48 1.56
N TRP A 59 12.86 5.25 2.13
CA TRP A 59 12.79 6.70 2.15
C TRP A 59 14.16 7.35 2.04
N ASP A 60 14.16 8.65 1.73
CA ASP A 60 15.35 9.50 1.75
C ASP A 60 15.80 9.77 3.20
N THR A 61 16.85 9.08 3.64
CA THR A 61 17.41 9.21 5.00
C THR A 61 18.19 10.50 5.23
N SER A 62 18.45 11.31 4.19
CA SER A 62 19.05 12.62 4.37
C SER A 62 18.07 13.64 4.95
N ALA A 63 16.77 13.38 4.84
CA ALA A 63 15.70 14.27 5.27
C ALA A 63 14.71 13.64 6.25
N LEU A 64 14.52 12.33 6.21
CA LEU A 64 13.50 11.64 7.01
C LEU A 64 14.14 10.59 7.91
N HIS A 65 13.87 10.68 9.21
CA HIS A 65 14.27 9.70 10.20
C HIS A 65 13.04 9.01 10.75
N PHE A 66 13.01 7.67 10.73
CA PHE A 66 11.88 6.93 11.26
C PHE A 66 11.66 7.27 12.73
N ASN A 67 10.43 7.62 13.09
CA ASN A 67 10.05 7.88 14.47
C ASN A 67 9.21 6.71 15.00
N HIS A 68 8.00 6.52 14.45
CA HIS A 68 7.12 5.43 14.87
C HIS A 68 6.07 5.08 13.81
N LEU A 69 5.27 4.06 14.13
CA LEU A 69 4.11 3.63 13.37
C LEU A 69 2.84 3.83 14.22
N GLU A 70 1.76 4.24 13.58
CA GLU A 70 0.46 4.45 14.24
C GLU A 70 -0.72 4.12 13.31
N ASN A 71 -1.95 4.34 13.80
CA ASN A 71 -3.20 4.18 13.04
C ASN A 71 -3.38 2.82 12.36
N PHE A 72 -2.98 1.73 13.02
CA PHE A 72 -3.19 0.37 12.52
C PHE A 72 -4.69 0.04 12.47
N ASN A 73 -5.25 -0.05 11.27
CA ASN A 73 -6.68 -0.30 11.07
C ASN A 73 -6.98 -1.66 10.43
N LEU A 74 -5.98 -2.54 10.36
CA LEU A 74 -6.16 -3.94 9.97
C LEU A 74 -6.11 -4.85 11.20
N PRO A 75 -7.00 -5.85 11.33
CA PRO A 75 -7.00 -6.79 12.44
C PRO A 75 -5.62 -7.43 12.67
N GLY A 76 -5.10 -7.31 13.90
CA GLY A 76 -3.80 -7.90 14.28
C GLY A 76 -2.57 -7.23 13.67
N LEU A 77 -2.73 -6.21 12.82
CA LEU A 77 -1.60 -5.39 12.38
C LEU A 77 -1.11 -4.56 13.56
N ALA A 78 0.18 -4.62 13.82
CA ALA A 78 0.81 -3.89 14.91
C ALA A 78 2.26 -3.57 14.55
N ALA A 79 2.94 -2.77 15.37
CA ALA A 79 4.36 -2.45 15.18
C ALA A 79 5.25 -3.71 15.09
N SER A 80 4.88 -4.81 15.75
CA SER A 80 5.59 -6.09 15.67
C SER A 80 5.52 -6.78 14.30
N SER A 81 4.61 -6.35 13.41
CA SER A 81 4.55 -6.80 12.01
C SER A 81 5.64 -6.15 11.14
N PHE A 82 6.39 -5.18 11.68
CA PHE A 82 7.34 -4.37 10.95
C PHE A 82 8.78 -4.52 11.47
N SER A 83 9.75 -4.32 10.59
CA SER A 83 11.17 -4.34 10.93
C SER A 83 11.63 -2.99 11.50
N THR A 84 11.24 -2.65 12.73
CA THR A 84 11.55 -1.35 13.35
C THR A 84 12.92 -1.31 14.06
N GLN A 85 13.73 -2.35 13.92
CA GLN A 85 15.08 -2.37 14.49
C GLN A 85 16.00 -1.31 13.84
N PRO A 86 16.93 -0.69 14.60
CA PRO A 86 17.83 0.36 14.08
C PRO A 86 18.57 -0.04 12.80
N SER A 87 19.03 -1.29 12.70
CA SER A 87 19.73 -1.80 11.50
C SER A 87 18.90 -1.77 10.21
N ALA A 88 17.57 -1.68 10.31
CA ALA A 88 16.67 -1.48 9.18
C ALA A 88 16.34 0.01 8.99
N VAL A 89 15.77 0.64 10.02
CA VAL A 89 15.20 2.00 9.90
C VAL A 89 16.26 3.08 9.74
N ASP A 90 17.43 2.96 10.36
CA ASP A 90 18.54 3.92 10.16
C ASP A 90 19.12 3.84 8.74
N ASN A 91 18.88 2.72 8.06
CA ASN A 91 19.26 2.49 6.66
C ASN A 91 18.11 2.76 5.69
N GLY A 92 17.07 3.49 6.12
CA GLY A 92 15.97 3.91 5.25
C GLY A 92 15.08 2.77 4.79
N ARG A 93 14.88 1.74 5.62
CA ARG A 93 14.11 0.54 5.27
C ARG A 93 13.11 0.17 6.36
N LEU A 94 11.89 -0.16 5.94
CA LEU A 94 10.85 -0.73 6.78
C LEU A 94 10.18 -1.88 6.02
N SER A 95 10.53 -3.12 6.36
CA SER A 95 9.83 -4.31 5.89
C SER A 95 8.61 -4.57 6.75
N VAL A 96 7.53 -5.04 6.12
CA VAL A 96 6.32 -5.52 6.78
C VAL A 96 6.00 -6.94 6.34
N SER A 97 5.47 -7.74 7.26
CA SER A 97 4.81 -9.01 6.97
C SER A 97 3.60 -9.14 7.87
N TRP A 98 2.43 -9.25 7.27
CA TRP A 98 1.16 -9.35 7.98
C TRP A 98 0.24 -10.34 7.28
N PHE A 99 -0.59 -11.02 8.08
CA PHE A 99 -1.71 -11.81 7.61
C PHE A 99 -2.87 -11.73 8.60
N ASP A 100 -4.09 -11.95 8.12
CA ASP A 100 -5.27 -12.07 8.97
C ASP A 100 -5.22 -13.37 9.76
N GLY A 101 -5.07 -13.27 11.08
CA GLY A 101 -5.02 -14.41 11.99
C GLY A 101 -6.30 -15.24 12.04
N SER A 102 -7.43 -14.72 11.57
CA SER A 102 -8.69 -15.48 11.45
C SER A 102 -8.73 -16.38 10.21
N LEU A 103 -7.83 -16.12 9.25
CA LEU A 103 -7.78 -16.74 7.91
C LEU A 103 -9.05 -16.53 7.07
N GLY A 104 -9.92 -15.61 7.46
CA GLY A 104 -11.13 -15.25 6.73
C GLY A 104 -10.89 -14.21 5.64
N GLY A 105 -9.78 -13.47 5.73
CA GLY A 105 -9.52 -12.32 4.88
C GLY A 105 -10.24 -11.07 5.39
N VAL A 106 -9.74 -9.91 4.97
CA VAL A 106 -10.25 -8.60 5.38
C VAL A 106 -10.67 -7.82 4.15
N ASP A 107 -11.91 -7.36 4.14
CA ASP A 107 -12.39 -6.38 3.16
C ASP A 107 -11.86 -5.00 3.54
N VAL A 108 -11.15 -4.37 2.62
CA VAL A 108 -10.56 -3.05 2.84
C VAL A 108 -11.35 -2.04 2.03
N SER A 109 -12.03 -1.13 2.72
CA SER A 109 -12.81 -0.10 2.05
C SER A 109 -11.91 0.80 1.20
N SER A 110 -12.46 1.33 0.10
CA SER A 110 -11.71 2.18 -0.83
C SER A 110 -11.10 3.38 -0.11
N GLY A 111 -9.77 3.47 -0.14
CA GLY A 111 -9.01 4.55 0.49
C GLY A 111 -8.90 4.47 2.01
N GLN A 112 -9.18 3.30 2.58
CA GLN A 112 -8.93 3.03 4.00
C GLN A 112 -7.43 3.10 4.29
N VAL A 113 -7.08 3.81 5.37
CA VAL A 113 -5.73 3.80 5.94
C VAL A 113 -5.49 2.43 6.54
N ALA A 114 -4.45 1.72 6.10
CA ALA A 114 -4.02 0.47 6.73
C ALA A 114 -3.18 0.75 7.99
N TYR A 115 -2.25 1.70 7.88
CA TYR A 115 -1.41 2.24 8.96
C TYR A 115 -0.77 3.56 8.50
N SER A 116 -0.18 4.31 9.42
CA SER A 116 0.61 5.50 9.12
C SER A 116 2.07 5.31 9.57
N ILE A 117 3.01 5.90 8.81
CA ILE A 117 4.43 5.96 9.16
C ILE A 117 4.77 7.40 9.50
N CYS A 118 5.32 7.64 10.68
CA CYS A 118 5.75 8.96 11.13
C CYS A 118 7.27 9.08 11.08
N PHE A 119 7.74 10.21 10.56
CA PHE A 119 9.14 10.57 10.43
C PHE A 119 9.43 11.88 11.15
N ASP A 120 10.58 11.95 11.81
CA ASP A 120 11.20 13.22 12.16
C ASP A 120 11.87 13.80 10.91
N VAL A 121 11.65 15.09 10.69
CA VAL A 121 12.11 15.81 9.49
C VAL A 121 13.40 16.53 9.84
N GLY A 122 14.47 16.21 9.13
CA GLY A 122 15.77 16.89 9.25
C GLY A 122 15.72 18.36 8.86
N ASP A 123 16.80 19.08 9.13
CA ASP A 123 16.98 20.46 8.67
C ASP A 123 17.42 20.46 7.19
N VAL A 124 16.44 20.41 6.29
CA VAL A 124 16.65 20.28 4.84
C VAL A 124 15.96 21.40 4.06
N PRO A 125 16.45 21.74 2.84
CA PRO A 125 15.77 22.69 1.96
C PRO A 125 14.37 22.23 1.57
N ASP A 126 13.52 23.17 1.15
CA ASP A 126 12.22 22.86 0.58
C ASP A 126 12.37 22.10 -0.75
N ALA A 127 12.15 20.78 -0.68
CA ALA A 127 12.29 19.85 -1.78
C ALA A 127 11.37 18.63 -1.58
N LEU A 128 11.15 17.88 -2.66
CA LEU A 128 10.46 16.59 -2.57
C LEU A 128 11.43 15.52 -2.05
N HIS A 129 11.08 14.93 -0.92
CA HIS A 129 11.78 13.78 -0.35
C HIS A 129 10.92 12.53 -0.54
N SER A 130 11.51 11.48 -1.12
CA SER A 130 10.75 10.30 -1.52
C SER A 130 10.51 9.34 -0.37
N VAL A 131 9.30 8.78 -0.31
CA VAL A 131 8.97 7.54 0.41
C VAL A 131 8.27 6.63 -0.61
N TYR A 132 8.71 5.39 -0.76
CA TYR A 132 8.23 4.51 -1.84
C TYR A 132 8.29 3.04 -1.46
N PHE A 133 7.48 2.21 -2.15
CA PHE A 133 7.53 0.76 -2.03
C PHE A 133 8.70 0.18 -2.83
N ASP A 134 9.42 -0.76 -2.22
CA ASP A 134 10.54 -1.48 -2.81
C ASP A 134 10.38 -2.99 -2.65
N ARG A 135 11.05 -3.76 -3.51
CA ARG A 135 11.00 -5.21 -3.57
C ARG A 135 12.10 -5.90 -2.76
N ALA A 136 12.94 -5.14 -2.05
CA ALA A 136 14.06 -5.66 -1.29
C ALA A 136 14.26 -4.91 0.04
N PRO A 137 14.55 -5.64 1.15
CA PRO A 137 14.82 -7.08 1.21
C PRO A 137 13.58 -7.97 1.14
N THR A 138 12.38 -7.44 1.39
CA THR A 138 11.13 -8.22 1.35
C THR A 138 10.44 -8.03 0.00
N PRO A 139 10.22 -9.10 -0.79
CA PRO A 139 9.47 -9.02 -2.03
C PRO A 139 8.05 -8.52 -1.80
N ILE A 140 7.50 -7.83 -2.79
CA ILE A 140 6.12 -7.38 -2.76
C ILE A 140 5.21 -8.56 -3.09
N GLU A 141 4.36 -8.92 -2.14
CA GLU A 141 3.44 -10.04 -2.24
C GLU A 141 2.13 -9.72 -1.51
N PHE A 142 1.03 -10.09 -2.14
CA PHE A 142 -0.33 -9.92 -1.64
C PHE A 142 -1.07 -11.23 -1.86
N VAL A 143 -1.81 -11.68 -0.86
CA VAL A 143 -2.53 -12.96 -0.88
C VAL A 143 -3.99 -12.71 -0.53
N ASN A 144 -4.92 -13.30 -1.29
CA ASN A 144 -6.36 -13.24 -0.99
C ASN A 144 -6.81 -14.41 -0.09
N ALA A 145 -8.04 -14.39 0.41
CA ALA A 145 -8.58 -15.45 1.27
C ALA A 145 -8.70 -16.84 0.58
N ASN A 146 -8.64 -16.89 -0.74
CA ASN A 146 -8.53 -18.15 -1.49
C ASN A 146 -7.09 -18.69 -1.52
N THR A 147 -6.15 -18.05 -0.82
CA THR A 147 -4.70 -18.36 -0.81
C THR A 147 -4.02 -18.15 -2.16
N GLU A 148 -4.59 -17.29 -3.00
CA GLU A 148 -4.04 -16.96 -4.32
C GLU A 148 -3.24 -15.66 -4.26
N LEU A 149 -2.14 -15.61 -5.02
CA LEU A 149 -1.38 -14.38 -5.20
C LEU A 149 -2.20 -13.35 -5.98
N VAL A 150 -2.31 -12.15 -5.42
CA VAL A 150 -2.86 -11.00 -6.13
C VAL A 150 -1.77 -10.44 -7.03
N GLY A 151 -1.78 -10.83 -8.30
CA GLY A 151 -0.76 -10.43 -9.28
C GLY A 151 -1.01 -9.07 -9.97
N ASN A 152 -2.23 -8.57 -9.94
CA ASN A 152 -2.61 -7.29 -10.54
C ASN A 152 -2.77 -6.25 -9.44
N TYR A 153 -1.74 -5.42 -9.24
CA TYR A 153 -1.77 -4.34 -8.28
C TYR A 153 -1.07 -3.07 -8.77
N SER A 154 -1.41 -1.95 -8.15
CA SER A 154 -0.71 -0.67 -8.32
C SER A 154 -0.06 -0.22 -7.02
N LEU A 155 1.10 0.43 -7.13
CA LEU A 155 1.82 1.02 -6.01
C LEU A 155 2.12 2.47 -6.36
N VAL A 156 1.65 3.41 -5.55
CA VAL A 156 1.74 4.86 -5.82
C VAL A 156 2.37 5.59 -4.65
#